data_AF-A0A836AMU8-F1
#
_entry.id   AF-A0A836AMU8-F1
#
_cell.length_a   1.000
_cell.length_b   1.000
_cell.length_c   1.000
_cell.angle_alpha   90.00
_cell.angle_beta   90.00
_cell.angle_gamma   90.00
#
_symmetry.space_group_name_H-M   'P 1'
#
loop_
_entity.id
_entity.type
_entity.pdbx_description
1 polymer ?
#
loop_
_entity_poly.entity_id
_entity_poly.type
_entity_poly.pdbx_seq_one_letter_code
_entity_poly.pdbx_strand_id
1 'polypeptide(L)'
;MLSIKKYGKITGFDQHKTASFCFIAGKLPERKGDFGIFYGREFEGEEEYLEILGITREQSGKYECKAANEVSSADVKQVKVTVNYPPTITESKSNEATTGRKASLKCEASAVPAPDFEWYRDDTRINSANGLEIKSTEGQSSLTVTNVTEEHYGNYTCVAANNLGMTNASLVLFSDSDLSNWLLLEEEQKSCSSLLNGPPSFCK
;
A
#
# COMPACT_ATOMS: atom_id res chain seq x y z
N MET A 1 -0.26 17.08 -11.85
CA MET A 1 -0.06 17.30 -10.40
C MET A 1 -1.37 17.77 -9.82
N LEU A 2 -2.10 16.89 -9.13
CA LEU A 2 -3.45 17.17 -8.62
C LEU A 2 -3.42 17.26 -7.09
N SER A 3 -4.06 18.34 -6.61
CA SER A 3 -3.99 18.93 -5.29
C SER A 3 -4.75 18.13 -4.24
N ILE A 4 -4.12 17.95 -3.07
CA ILE A 4 -4.75 17.50 -1.83
C ILE A 4 -5.80 18.57 -1.44
N LYS A 5 -7.07 18.20 -1.35
CA LYS A 5 -8.11 18.93 -0.57
C LYS A 5 -8.64 17.87 0.42
N LYS A 6 -8.81 18.11 1.72
CA LYS A 6 -9.57 19.21 2.33
C LYS A 6 -9.16 19.40 3.79
N TYR A 7 -8.92 20.65 4.13
CA TYR A 7 -9.11 21.29 5.44
C TYR A 7 -10.32 20.69 6.19
N GLY A 8 -10.13 20.29 7.45
CA GLY A 8 -11.24 20.10 8.38
C GLY A 8 -11.60 21.45 8.98
N LYS A 9 -12.74 22.04 8.61
CA LYS A 9 -13.29 23.22 9.30
C LYS A 9 -14.03 22.73 10.54
N ILE A 10 -13.63 23.17 11.73
CA ILE A 10 -14.37 22.93 12.97
C ILE A 10 -15.01 24.26 13.33
N THR A 11 -16.35 24.31 13.30
CA THR A 11 -17.15 25.50 13.56
C THR A 11 -18.15 25.24 14.69
N GLY A 12 -18.59 26.28 15.37
CA GLY A 12 -19.68 26.21 16.36
C GLY A 12 -19.24 26.20 17.82
N PHE A 13 -18.13 26.86 18.14
CA PHE A 13 -17.79 27.21 19.52
C PHE A 13 -18.61 28.42 19.98
N ASP A 14 -18.84 28.53 21.29
CA ASP A 14 -19.53 29.68 21.89
C ASP A 14 -18.70 30.95 21.67
N GLN A 15 -19.34 32.00 21.13
CA GLN A 15 -18.74 33.30 20.79
C GLN A 15 -18.04 34.00 21.97
N HIS A 16 -18.28 33.56 23.21
CA HIS A 16 -17.59 34.13 24.38
C HIS A 16 -16.27 33.41 24.70
N LYS A 17 -15.96 32.27 24.07
CA LYS A 17 -14.79 31.43 24.40
C LYS A 17 -13.54 31.84 23.62
N THR A 18 -12.42 32.09 24.32
CA THR A 18 -11.21 32.73 23.74
C THR A 18 -10.00 31.80 23.54
N ALA A 19 -10.03 30.55 24.03
CA ALA A 19 -8.89 29.64 23.99
C ALA A 19 -9.14 28.36 23.18
N SER A 20 -9.02 28.49 21.85
CA SER A 20 -8.93 27.49 20.77
C SER A 20 -7.67 26.59 20.74
N PHE A 21 -7.67 25.38 21.31
CA PHE A 21 -6.57 24.41 21.07
C PHE A 21 -7.04 23.13 20.38
N CYS A 22 -6.42 22.79 19.25
CA CYS A 22 -6.64 21.55 18.52
C CYS A 22 -5.42 20.62 18.57
N PHE A 23 -5.63 19.33 18.85
CA PHE A 23 -4.55 18.34 18.95
C PHE A 23 -4.95 16.97 18.39
N ILE A 24 -3.95 16.16 18.03
CA ILE A 24 -4.12 14.79 17.53
C ILE A 24 -4.11 13.85 18.73
N ALA A 25 -5.22 13.15 18.99
CA ALA A 25 -5.32 12.04 19.94
C ALA A 25 -4.60 12.26 21.31
N GLY A 26 -4.77 13.44 21.91
CA GLY A 26 -4.20 13.77 23.22
C GLY A 26 -2.70 14.08 23.25
N LYS A 27 -2.00 14.10 22.10
CA LYS A 27 -0.63 14.60 22.00
C LYS A 27 -0.66 16.07 21.60
N LEU A 28 -0.08 16.93 22.45
CA LEU A 28 0.30 18.29 22.02
C LEU A 28 1.21 18.15 20.80
N PRO A 29 1.04 18.97 19.75
CA PRO A 29 1.98 18.94 18.64
C PRO A 29 3.38 19.27 19.15
N GLU A 30 4.27 18.29 19.13
CA GLU A 30 5.67 18.50 19.49
C GLU A 30 6.31 19.40 18.43
N ARG A 31 6.99 20.47 18.87
CA ARG A 31 7.91 21.24 18.03
C ARG A 31 9.03 20.31 17.56
N LYS A 32 8.94 19.78 16.34
CA LYS A 32 10.10 19.24 15.62
C LYS A 32 10.38 20.11 14.40
N GLY A 33 11.65 20.46 14.25
CA GLY A 33 12.14 21.53 13.38
C GLY A 33 11.80 21.40 11.89
N ASP A 34 11.94 22.55 11.24
CA ASP A 34 12.00 22.91 9.81
C ASP A 34 10.95 22.40 8.82
N PHE A 35 10.11 21.42 9.13
CA PHE A 35 8.95 21.06 8.29
C PHE A 35 7.70 20.76 9.12
N GLY A 36 6.90 21.80 9.35
CA GLY A 36 5.56 21.69 9.91
C GLY A 36 5.41 22.47 11.22
N ILE A 37 5.10 23.77 11.12
CA ILE A 37 4.77 24.54 12.32
C ILE A 37 3.32 24.25 12.70
N PHE A 38 3.12 23.66 13.88
CA PHE A 38 1.80 23.51 14.47
C PHE A 38 1.52 24.73 15.36
N TYR A 39 0.67 25.63 14.89
CA TYR A 39 0.18 26.73 15.72
C TYR A 39 -1.22 26.39 16.23
N GLY A 40 -1.29 25.83 17.44
CA GLY A 40 -2.41 26.14 18.32
C GLY A 40 -2.09 27.48 18.95
N ARG A 41 -2.49 28.58 18.32
CA ARG A 41 -2.34 29.92 18.89
C ARG A 41 -3.67 30.31 19.53
N GLU A 42 -3.58 30.93 20.69
CA GLU A 42 -4.63 31.77 21.25
C GLU A 42 -4.87 32.93 20.26
N PHE A 43 -6.07 33.05 19.71
CA PHE A 43 -6.41 34.08 18.73
C PHE A 43 -7.65 34.84 19.20
N GLU A 44 -7.59 36.17 19.18
CA GLU A 44 -8.75 37.06 19.29
C GLU A 44 -9.45 37.14 17.91
N GLY A 45 -10.60 36.48 17.74
CA GLY A 45 -11.43 36.56 16.53
C GLY A 45 -12.57 35.52 16.46
N GLU A 46 -13.64 35.80 15.69
CA GLU A 46 -14.89 35.00 15.61
C GLU A 46 -14.78 33.66 14.85
N GLU A 47 -13.65 33.36 14.18
CA GLU A 47 -13.46 32.08 13.47
C GLU A 47 -12.13 31.41 13.85
N GLU A 48 -12.22 30.31 14.60
CA GLU A 48 -11.06 29.48 14.96
C GLU A 48 -10.92 28.32 13.97
N TYR A 49 -9.75 28.18 13.33
CA TYR A 49 -9.48 27.08 12.41
C TYR A 49 -8.10 26.45 12.67
N LEU A 50 -7.99 25.13 12.47
CA LEU A 50 -6.72 24.42 12.46
C LEU A 50 -6.21 24.31 11.02
N GLU A 51 -5.04 24.88 10.76
CA GLU A 51 -4.33 24.69 9.49
C GLU A 51 -3.17 23.71 9.67
N ILE A 52 -3.12 22.69 8.82
CA ILE A 52 -2.05 21.69 8.80
C ILE A 52 -1.39 21.78 7.42
N LEU A 53 -0.16 22.29 7.40
CA LEU A 53 0.65 22.36 6.18
C LEU A 53 1.49 21.10 6.03
N GLY A 54 1.64 20.62 4.80
CA GLY A 54 2.51 19.47 4.51
C GLY A 54 2.01 18.16 5.12
N ILE A 55 0.71 17.87 4.98
CA ILE A 55 0.10 16.71 5.64
C ILE A 55 0.69 15.37 5.17
N THR A 56 1.09 14.51 6.10
CA THR A 56 1.59 13.15 5.83
C THR A 56 0.55 12.08 6.18
N ARG A 57 0.75 10.83 5.75
CA ARG A 57 -0.19 9.72 6.00
C ARG A 57 -0.39 9.47 7.50
N GLU A 58 0.65 9.71 8.29
CA GLU A 58 0.69 9.51 9.74
C GLU A 58 -0.16 10.54 10.51
N GLN A 59 -0.55 11.64 9.86
CA GLN A 59 -1.42 12.67 10.43
C GLN A 59 -2.91 12.39 10.19
N SER A 60 -3.26 11.27 9.55
CA SER A 60 -4.64 10.76 9.52
C SER A 60 -5.06 10.35 10.93
N GLY A 61 -6.24 10.76 11.38
CA GLY A 61 -6.67 10.46 12.75
C GLY A 61 -7.83 11.30 13.26
N LYS A 62 -8.10 11.14 14.55
CA LYS A 62 -9.12 11.91 15.26
C LYS A 62 -8.49 13.15 15.89
N TYR A 63 -8.96 14.30 15.44
CA TYR A 63 -8.58 15.61 15.94
C TYR A 63 -9.64 16.07 16.95
N GLU A 64 -9.18 16.64 18.05
CA GLU A 64 -10.02 17.18 19.10
C GLU A 64 -9.66 18.65 19.29
N CYS A 65 -10.67 19.51 19.32
CA CYS A 65 -10.52 20.93 19.59
C CYS A 65 -11.30 21.27 20.85
N LYS A 66 -10.65 22.00 21.76
CA LYS A 66 -11.21 22.42 23.04
C LYS A 66 -11.24 23.93 23.10
N ALA A 67 -12.42 24.48 23.41
CA ALA A 67 -12.64 25.89 23.69
C ALA A 67 -13.04 26.05 25.15
N ALA A 68 -12.29 26.81 25.95
CA ALA A 68 -12.58 27.03 27.37
C ALA A 68 -12.60 28.51 27.73
N ASN A 69 -13.35 28.83 28.79
CA ASN A 69 -13.31 30.11 29.49
C ASN A 69 -13.17 29.85 31.00
N GLU A 70 -12.69 30.84 31.75
CA GLU A 70 -12.54 30.75 33.23
C GLU A 70 -13.85 30.47 33.97
N VAL A 71 -15.00 30.59 33.30
CA VAL A 71 -16.34 30.56 33.92
C VAL A 71 -17.13 29.28 33.56
N SER A 72 -16.69 28.47 32.59
CA SER A 72 -17.48 27.31 32.12
C SER A 72 -16.62 26.10 31.77
N SER A 73 -17.24 24.91 31.73
CA SER A 73 -16.60 23.72 31.19
C SER A 73 -16.22 23.92 29.72
N ALA A 74 -15.06 23.37 29.35
CA ALA A 74 -14.57 23.42 27.98
C ALA A 74 -15.58 22.78 27.01
N ASP A 75 -15.90 23.46 25.91
CA ASP A 75 -16.58 22.82 24.78
C ASP A 75 -15.56 22.01 24.00
N VAL A 76 -15.92 20.79 23.62
CA VAL A 76 -15.02 19.85 22.95
C VAL A 76 -15.67 19.39 21.66
N LYS A 77 -15.02 19.64 20.53
CA LYS A 77 -15.42 19.15 19.22
C LYS A 77 -14.39 18.16 18.70
N GLN A 78 -14.86 17.13 18.01
CA GLN A 78 -14.01 16.10 17.44
C GLN A 78 -14.28 15.94 15.96
N VAL A 79 -13.24 15.78 15.16
CA VAL A 79 -13.32 15.52 13.71
C VAL A 79 -12.37 14.38 13.34
N LYS A 80 -12.82 13.50 12.43
CA LYS A 80 -11.94 12.50 11.82
C LYS A 80 -11.37 13.08 10.54
N VAL A 81 -10.06 13.26 10.49
CA VAL A 81 -9.33 13.63 9.28
C VAL A 81 -8.78 12.36 8.66
N THR A 82 -9.00 12.17 7.35
CA THR A 82 -8.46 11.05 6.59
C THR A 82 -7.59 11.58 5.46
N VAL A 83 -6.34 11.13 5.44
CA VAL A 83 -5.37 11.51 4.40
C VAL A 83 -5.44 10.49 3.28
N ASN A 84 -5.95 10.91 2.13
CA ASN A 84 -6.05 10.06 0.95
C ASN A 84 -4.72 10.04 0.19
N TYR A 85 -4.34 8.89 -0.35
CA TYR A 85 -3.11 8.71 -1.12
C TYR A 85 -3.30 7.63 -2.21
N PRO A 86 -2.55 7.73 -3.33
CA PRO A 86 -2.62 6.75 -4.40
C PRO A 86 -2.04 5.39 -3.97
N PRO A 87 -2.39 4.30 -4.66
CA PRO A 87 -1.94 2.97 -4.28
C PRO A 87 -0.43 2.80 -4.37
N THR A 88 0.14 2.04 -3.44
CA THR A 88 1.56 1.62 -3.44
C THR A 88 1.60 0.14 -3.15
N ILE A 89 2.24 -0.67 -4.02
CA ILE A 89 2.41 -2.11 -3.77
C ILE A 89 3.27 -2.29 -2.52
N THR A 90 2.75 -3.03 -1.55
CA THR A 90 3.43 -3.37 -0.29
C THR A 90 4.02 -4.77 -0.31
N GLU A 91 3.37 -5.70 -1.01
CA GLU A 91 3.84 -7.07 -1.18
C GLU A 91 3.41 -7.62 -2.56
N SER A 92 4.29 -8.38 -3.21
CA SER A 92 3.97 -9.17 -4.40
C SER A 92 4.70 -10.50 -4.33
N LYS A 93 3.98 -11.61 -4.44
CA LYS A 93 4.53 -12.95 -4.27
C LYS A 93 4.32 -13.81 -5.53
N SER A 94 5.43 -14.00 -6.26
CA SER A 94 5.57 -15.05 -7.28
C SER A 94 5.49 -16.42 -6.64
N ASN A 95 5.15 -17.45 -7.42
CA ASN A 95 4.95 -18.77 -6.88
C ASN A 95 5.43 -19.87 -7.82
N GLU A 96 5.94 -20.95 -7.21
CA GLU A 96 6.23 -22.20 -7.88
C GLU A 96 4.94 -23.02 -8.00
N ALA A 97 4.77 -23.72 -9.12
CA ALA A 97 3.61 -24.54 -9.37
C ALA A 97 3.98 -25.86 -10.05
N THR A 98 3.29 -26.92 -9.66
CA THR A 98 3.37 -28.23 -10.31
C THR A 98 2.14 -28.41 -11.22
N THR A 99 2.36 -28.86 -12.45
CA THR A 99 1.30 -29.21 -13.40
C THR A 99 0.28 -30.18 -12.78
N GLY A 100 -1.01 -29.94 -12.99
CA GLY A 100 -2.09 -30.72 -12.40
C GLY A 100 -2.51 -30.28 -10.98
N ARG A 101 -1.76 -29.38 -10.33
CA ARG A 101 -2.06 -28.88 -8.98
C ARG A 101 -2.58 -27.46 -8.99
N LYS A 102 -3.09 -27.01 -7.84
CA LYS A 102 -3.50 -25.63 -7.60
C LYS A 102 -2.30 -24.78 -7.21
N ALA A 103 -2.23 -23.56 -7.74
CA ALA A 103 -1.25 -22.55 -7.35
C ALA A 103 -1.89 -21.16 -7.24
N SER A 104 -1.26 -20.23 -6.53
CA SER A 104 -1.77 -18.86 -6.38
C SER A 104 -0.67 -17.83 -6.37
N LEU A 105 -0.92 -16.72 -7.05
CA LEU A 105 -0.17 -15.47 -6.94
C LEU A 105 -0.89 -14.52 -5.98
N LYS A 106 -0.14 -13.65 -5.32
CA LYS A 106 -0.66 -12.71 -4.32
C LYS A 106 -0.06 -11.32 -4.48
N CYS A 107 -0.89 -10.30 -4.34
CA CYS A 107 -0.53 -8.90 -4.48
C CYS A 107 -1.22 -8.08 -3.38
N GLU A 108 -0.47 -7.21 -2.72
CA GLU A 108 -0.97 -6.30 -1.67
C GLU A 108 -0.60 -4.86 -2.00
N ALA A 109 -1.52 -3.94 -1.72
CA ALA A 109 -1.32 -2.52 -1.93
C ALA A 109 -1.93 -1.69 -0.80
N SER A 110 -1.19 -0.69 -0.35
CA SER A 110 -1.69 0.33 0.57
C SER A 110 -2.24 1.51 -0.22
N ALA A 111 -3.49 1.89 0.02
CA ALA A 111 -4.12 3.07 -0.57
C ALA A 111 -5.26 3.58 0.32
N VAL A 112 -5.56 4.88 0.24
CA VAL A 112 -6.79 5.45 0.79
C VAL A 112 -7.38 6.41 -0.24
N PRO A 113 -8.63 6.19 -0.74
CA PRO A 113 -9.50 5.04 -0.49
C PRO A 113 -8.88 3.69 -0.89
N ALA A 114 -9.45 2.59 -0.38
CA ALA A 114 -8.99 1.23 -0.67
C ALA A 114 -8.88 1.01 -2.19
N PRO A 115 -7.83 0.31 -2.67
CA PRO A 115 -7.63 0.13 -4.08
C PRO A 115 -8.49 -1.01 -4.65
N ASP A 116 -8.94 -0.84 -5.88
CA ASP A 116 -9.44 -1.92 -6.71
C ASP A 116 -8.27 -2.63 -7.39
N PHE A 117 -8.41 -3.94 -7.60
CA PHE A 117 -7.38 -4.78 -8.19
C PHE A 117 -7.81 -5.39 -9.52
N GLU A 118 -6.89 -5.42 -10.46
CA GLU A 118 -7.02 -6.08 -11.74
C GLU A 118 -5.78 -6.94 -12.04
N TRP A 119 -5.99 -8.06 -12.72
CA TRP A 119 -4.91 -8.96 -13.13
C TRP A 119 -4.81 -9.00 -14.65
N TYR A 120 -3.58 -9.01 -15.14
CA TYR A 120 -3.25 -9.04 -16.55
C TYR A 120 -2.23 -10.14 -16.81
N ARG A 121 -2.25 -10.65 -18.03
CA ARG A 121 -1.21 -11.51 -18.59
C ARG A 121 -0.97 -11.08 -20.02
N ASP A 122 0.29 -10.84 -20.36
CA ASP A 122 0.70 -10.39 -21.69
C ASP A 122 -0.20 -9.22 -22.19
N ASP A 123 -0.35 -8.21 -21.32
CA ASP A 123 -1.20 -7.02 -21.50
C ASP A 123 -2.72 -7.26 -21.64
N THR A 124 -3.18 -8.50 -21.55
CA THR A 124 -4.59 -8.86 -21.62
C THR A 124 -5.17 -9.03 -20.22
N ARG A 125 -6.28 -8.32 -19.94
CA ARG A 125 -6.98 -8.41 -18.66
C ARG A 125 -7.59 -9.79 -18.47
N ILE A 126 -7.33 -10.41 -17.31
CA ILE A 126 -7.85 -11.71 -16.91
C ILE A 126 -9.07 -11.55 -16.00
N ASN A 127 -10.02 -12.47 -16.13
CA ASN A 127 -11.17 -12.60 -15.24
C ASN A 127 -11.23 -13.99 -14.61
N SER A 128 -12.05 -14.15 -13.56
CA SER A 128 -12.36 -15.46 -12.98
C SER A 128 -13.12 -16.34 -13.98
N ALA A 129 -12.40 -17.10 -14.79
CA ALA A 129 -12.93 -18.00 -15.82
C ALA A 129 -11.88 -19.07 -16.16
N ASN A 130 -12.32 -20.17 -16.80
CA ASN A 130 -11.43 -21.21 -17.36
C ASN A 130 -10.40 -21.77 -16.36
N GLY A 131 -10.78 -21.99 -15.11
CA GLY A 131 -9.89 -22.52 -14.08
C GLY A 131 -9.10 -21.46 -13.29
N LEU A 132 -9.25 -20.18 -13.64
CA LEU A 132 -8.73 -19.03 -12.90
C LEU A 132 -9.77 -18.49 -11.91
N GLU A 133 -9.34 -18.19 -10.70
CA GLU A 133 -10.16 -17.62 -9.63
C GLU A 133 -9.43 -16.40 -9.04
N ILE A 134 -10.00 -15.21 -9.24
CA ILE A 134 -9.51 -13.96 -8.65
C ILE A 134 -10.34 -13.63 -7.41
N LYS A 135 -9.66 -13.38 -6.29
CA LYS A 135 -10.26 -12.90 -5.04
C LYS A 135 -9.57 -11.62 -4.59
N SER A 136 -10.36 -10.57 -4.41
CA SER A 136 -9.88 -9.27 -3.94
C SER A 136 -10.60 -8.88 -2.65
N THR A 137 -9.83 -8.37 -1.69
CA THR A 137 -10.29 -7.79 -0.42
C THR A 137 -9.75 -6.37 -0.28
N GLU A 138 -10.05 -5.66 0.81
CA GLU A 138 -9.44 -4.35 1.07
C GLU A 138 -7.92 -4.47 1.13
N GLY A 139 -7.22 -3.91 0.13
CA GLY A 139 -5.75 -3.84 0.08
C GLY A 139 -5.02 -5.11 -0.39
N GLN A 140 -5.72 -6.18 -0.77
CA GLN A 140 -5.09 -7.41 -1.26
C GLN A 140 -5.89 -8.04 -2.40
N SER A 141 -5.19 -8.68 -3.34
CA SER A 141 -5.77 -9.55 -4.35
C SER A 141 -4.93 -10.81 -4.56
N SER A 142 -5.61 -11.91 -4.89
CA SER A 142 -5.00 -13.19 -5.22
C SER A 142 -5.59 -13.74 -6.52
N LEU A 143 -4.71 -14.29 -7.35
CA LEU A 143 -5.07 -15.03 -8.56
C LEU A 143 -4.70 -16.50 -8.33
N THR A 144 -5.71 -17.35 -8.27
CA THR A 144 -5.58 -18.79 -8.12
C THR A 144 -5.80 -19.50 -9.45
N VAL A 145 -4.90 -20.40 -9.81
CA VAL A 145 -5.08 -21.39 -10.88
C VAL A 145 -5.47 -22.70 -10.23
N THR A 146 -6.65 -23.23 -10.55
CA THR A 146 -7.19 -24.44 -9.88
C THR A 146 -6.55 -25.75 -10.36
N ASN A 147 -6.20 -25.81 -11.64
CA ASN A 147 -5.49 -26.92 -12.27
C ASN A 147 -4.45 -26.35 -13.24
N VAL A 148 -3.19 -26.29 -12.81
CA VAL A 148 -2.09 -25.70 -13.57
C VAL A 148 -1.76 -26.56 -14.79
N THR A 149 -1.51 -25.89 -15.91
CA THR A 149 -1.04 -26.46 -17.18
C THR A 149 0.14 -25.64 -17.68
N GLU A 150 0.86 -26.14 -18.69
CA GLU A 150 1.97 -25.40 -19.32
C GLU A 150 1.57 -23.99 -19.77
N GLU A 151 0.33 -23.86 -20.24
CA GLU A 151 -0.22 -22.57 -20.64
C GLU A 151 -0.40 -21.61 -19.48
N HIS A 152 -0.29 -21.99 -18.21
CA HIS A 152 -0.47 -21.07 -17.07
C HIS A 152 0.84 -20.45 -16.58
N TYR A 153 2.00 -21.01 -16.94
CA TYR A 153 3.28 -20.45 -16.54
C TYR A 153 3.55 -19.12 -17.26
N GLY A 154 4.35 -18.27 -16.63
CA GLY A 154 4.78 -16.99 -17.18
C GLY A 154 4.47 -15.78 -16.30
N ASN A 155 4.47 -14.62 -16.94
CA ASN A 155 4.35 -13.32 -16.28
C ASN A 155 2.89 -12.91 -16.09
N TYR A 156 2.60 -12.43 -14.89
CA TYR A 156 1.32 -11.84 -14.52
C TYR A 156 1.58 -10.43 -14.00
N THR A 157 0.68 -9.51 -14.30
CA THR A 157 0.73 -8.15 -13.76
C THR A 157 -0.50 -7.92 -12.90
N CYS A 158 -0.26 -7.58 -11.63
CA CYS A 158 -1.28 -7.08 -10.73
C CYS A 158 -1.30 -5.55 -10.81
N VAL A 159 -2.46 -4.96 -11.04
CA VAL A 159 -2.67 -3.50 -11.06
C VAL A 159 -3.58 -3.14 -9.90
N ALA A 160 -3.14 -2.18 -9.07
CA ALA A 160 -3.92 -1.61 -7.97
C ALA A 160 -4.24 -0.15 -8.28
N ALA A 161 -5.53 0.23 -8.22
CA ALA A 161 -5.99 1.56 -8.62
C ALA A 161 -6.99 2.15 -7.61
N ASN A 162 -6.93 3.46 -7.39
CA ASN A 162 -7.99 4.23 -6.75
C ASN A 162 -8.20 5.57 -7.50
N ASN A 163 -9.07 6.43 -7.00
CA ASN A 163 -9.39 7.71 -7.63
C ASN A 163 -8.23 8.73 -7.63
N LEU A 164 -7.09 8.44 -7.01
CA LEU A 164 -5.89 9.28 -6.97
C LEU A 164 -4.76 8.77 -7.86
N GLY A 165 -4.82 7.52 -8.32
CA GLY A 165 -3.80 6.96 -9.20
C GLY A 165 -3.80 5.43 -9.23
N MET A 166 -2.79 4.89 -9.89
CA MET A 166 -2.59 3.45 -10.03
C MET A 166 -1.12 3.07 -9.90
N THR A 167 -0.87 1.83 -9.54
CA THR A 167 0.45 1.21 -9.49
C THR A 167 0.33 -0.26 -9.91
N ASN A 168 1.44 -0.92 -10.21
CA ASN A 168 1.45 -2.32 -10.60
C ASN A 168 2.67 -3.08 -10.06
N ALA A 169 2.58 -4.41 -10.09
CA ALA A 169 3.69 -5.31 -9.84
C ALA A 169 3.64 -6.50 -10.81
N SER A 170 4.81 -6.92 -11.27
CA SER A 170 5.00 -8.12 -12.08
C SER A 170 5.30 -9.32 -11.18
N LEU A 171 4.60 -10.42 -11.43
CA LEU A 171 4.72 -11.69 -10.72
C LEU A 171 4.95 -12.80 -11.73
N VAL A 172 5.59 -13.88 -11.30
CA VAL A 172 5.85 -15.03 -12.16
C VAL A 172 5.25 -16.28 -11.53
N LEU A 173 4.52 -17.04 -12.35
CA LEU A 173 4.19 -18.43 -12.05
C LEU A 173 5.16 -19.32 -12.83
N PHE A 174 6.02 -20.05 -12.14
CA PHE A 174 7.05 -20.88 -12.76
C PHE A 174 6.91 -22.35 -12.33
N SER A 175 7.43 -23.27 -13.13
CA SER A 175 7.30 -24.70 -12.85
C SER A 175 8.30 -25.16 -11.78
N ASP A 176 7.94 -26.21 -11.05
CA ASP A 176 8.87 -26.93 -10.15
C ASP A 176 10.05 -27.56 -10.91
N SER A 177 9.84 -27.88 -12.18
CA SER A 177 10.90 -28.37 -13.07
C SER A 177 11.94 -27.31 -13.44
N ASP A 178 11.58 -26.02 -13.46
CA ASP A 178 12.52 -24.94 -13.80
C ASP A 178 13.63 -24.82 -12.76
N LEU A 179 13.30 -25.00 -11.48
CA LEU A 179 14.29 -25.02 -10.40
C LEU A 179 15.08 -26.33 -10.37
N SER A 180 14.43 -27.45 -10.70
CA SER A 180 15.08 -28.75 -10.78
C SER A 180 16.14 -28.78 -11.88
N ASN A 181 15.83 -28.25 -13.06
CA ASN A 181 16.77 -28.15 -14.18
C ASN A 181 17.96 -27.26 -13.84
N TRP A 182 17.74 -26.12 -13.17
CA TRP A 182 18.84 -25.27 -12.69
C TRP A 182 19.77 -25.98 -11.70
N LEU A 183 19.19 -26.68 -10.70
CA LEU A 183 19.98 -27.42 -9.71
C LEU A 183 20.78 -28.57 -10.34
N LEU A 184 20.19 -29.29 -11.30
CA LEU A 184 20.89 -30.33 -12.05
C LEU A 184 22.05 -29.76 -12.87
N LEU A 185 21.88 -28.58 -13.50
CA LEU A 185 22.95 -27.90 -14.23
C LEU A 185 24.10 -27.45 -13.31
N GLU A 186 23.80 -26.98 -12.09
CA GLU A 186 24.85 -26.66 -11.12
C GLU A 186 25.61 -27.91 -10.66
N GLU A 187 24.93 -29.03 -10.47
CA GLU A 187 25.55 -30.30 -10.11
C GLU A 187 26.44 -30.84 -11.25
N GLU A 188 26.00 -30.73 -12.51
CA GLU A 188 26.81 -31.08 -13.67
C GLU A 188 28.06 -30.19 -13.79
N GLN A 189 27.95 -28.88 -13.54
CA GLN A 189 29.09 -27.97 -13.54
C GLN A 189 30.06 -28.22 -12.37
N LYS A 190 29.55 -28.53 -11.16
CA LYS A 190 30.37 -28.93 -10.00
C LYS A 190 31.06 -30.28 -10.22
N SER A 191 30.39 -31.22 -10.88
CA SER A 191 30.96 -32.52 -11.27
C SER A 191 32.07 -32.34 -12.32
N CYS A 192 31.83 -31.51 -13.35
CA CYS A 192 32.79 -31.23 -14.41
C CYS A 192 34.07 -30.54 -13.88
N SER A 193 33.93 -29.58 -12.95
CA SER A 193 35.07 -28.88 -12.34
C SER A 193 35.90 -29.77 -11.41
N SER A 194 35.32 -30.81 -10.81
CA SER A 194 36.07 -31.79 -10.00
C SER A 194 36.90 -32.78 -10.83
N LEU A 195 36.61 -32.91 -12.14
CA LEU A 195 37.30 -33.84 -13.05
C LEU A 195 38.41 -33.17 -13.87
N LEU A 196 38.58 -31.84 -13.78
CA LEU A 196 39.61 -31.10 -14.53
C LEU A 196 40.93 -31.00 -13.76
N ASN A 197 41.66 -32.11 -13.73
CA ASN A 197 43.13 -32.13 -13.81
C ASN A 197 43.60 -32.62 -15.20
N GLY A 198 42.78 -32.42 -16.24
CA GLY A 198 43.08 -32.83 -17.62
C GLY A 198 42.74 -31.74 -18.65
N PRO A 199 43.42 -31.71 -19.82
CA PRO A 199 43.34 -30.60 -20.77
C PRO A 199 41.94 -30.46 -21.42
N PRO A 200 41.58 -29.24 -21.89
CA PRO A 200 40.22 -28.89 -22.26
C PRO A 200 39.86 -29.41 -23.65
N SER A 201 39.12 -30.53 -23.71
CA SER A 201 38.51 -30.95 -24.98
C SER A 201 37.18 -31.72 -24.87
N PHE A 202 36.53 -31.78 -23.71
CA PHE A 202 35.22 -32.45 -23.59
C PHE A 202 34.26 -31.71 -22.67
N CYS A 203 33.82 -30.53 -23.12
CA CYS A 203 32.47 -30.04 -22.84
C CYS A 203 31.90 -29.64 -24.20
N LYS A 204 30.85 -30.33 -24.64
CA LYS A 204 30.13 -30.03 -25.89
C LYS A 204 28.78 -29.44 -25.52
#